data_AF-A0AAU6BQ79-F1
#
_entry.id   AF-A0AAU6BQ79-F1
#
_cell.length_a   1.000
_cell.length_b   1.000
_cell.length_c   1.000
_cell.angle_alpha   90.00
_cell.angle_beta   90.00
_cell.angle_gamma   90.00
#
_symmetry.space_group_name_H-M   'P 1'
#
loop_
_entity.id
_entity.type
_entity.pdbx_description
1 polymer ?
#
loop_
_entity_poly.entity_id
_entity_poly.type
_entity_poly.pdbx_seq_one_letter_code
_entity_poly.pdbx_strand_id
1 'polypeptide(L)' 'MDEPRIRVYGSATEITVAGNAAGLLELAERLVGLADPELRSGYHEHLDSGIDLEDGSISLILERDDKL' A
#
# COMPACT_ATOMS: atom_id res chain seq x y z
N MET A 1 -11.63 4.49 16.64
CA MET A 1 -10.22 4.36 16.23
C MET A 1 -9.87 5.61 15.44
N ASP A 2 -8.60 5.98 15.41
CA ASP A 2 -8.12 7.06 14.54
C ASP A 2 -8.36 6.69 13.07
N GLU A 3 -8.62 7.68 12.23
CA GLU A 3 -8.70 7.52 10.78
C GLU A 3 -7.36 6.96 10.25
N PRO A 4 -7.37 5.92 9.40
CA PRO A 4 -6.18 5.38 8.76
C PRO A 4 -5.46 6.47 7.95
N ARG A 5 -4.14 6.57 8.13
CA ARG A 5 -3.31 7.54 7.40
C ARG A 5 -2.03 6.86 6.96
N ILE A 6 -1.76 6.89 5.66
CA ILE A 6 -0.58 6.31 5.03
C ILE A 6 0.04 7.36 4.12
N ARG A 7 1.34 7.61 4.28
CA ARG A 7 2.12 8.50 3.42
C ARG A 7 3.27 7.73 2.78
N VAL A 8 3.43 7.92 1.49
CA VAL A 8 4.53 7.33 0.72
C VAL A 8 5.42 8.42 0.18
N TYR A 9 6.70 8.37 0.51
CA TYR A 9 7.69 9.35 0.08
C TYR A 9 9.04 8.67 -0.06
N GLY A 10 10.00 9.29 -0.73
CA GLY A 10 11.28 8.64 -0.94
C GLY A 10 12.35 9.55 -1.52
N SER A 11 13.50 8.93 -1.73
CA SER A 11 14.66 9.48 -2.40
C SER A 11 14.94 8.67 -3.68
N ALA A 12 16.09 8.92 -4.29
CA ALA A 12 16.52 8.16 -5.47
C ALA A 12 16.79 6.67 -5.17
N THR A 13 17.05 6.30 -3.90
CA THR A 13 17.49 4.94 -3.53
C THR A 13 16.59 4.26 -2.51
N GLU A 14 15.65 4.98 -1.90
CA GLU A 14 14.83 4.47 -0.80
C GLU A 14 13.41 5.00 -0.91
N ILE A 15 12.44 4.13 -0.59
CA ILE A 15 11.04 4.50 -0.42
C ILE A 15 10.66 4.25 1.04
N THR A 16 10.00 5.22 1.65
CA THR A 16 9.41 5.12 2.99
C THR A 16 7.90 5.07 2.86
N VAL A 17 7.30 4.02 3.42
CA VAL A 17 5.86 3.94 3.68
C VAL A 17 5.66 4.17 5.17
N ALA A 18 5.09 5.32 5.53
CA ALA A 18 4.82 5.70 6.91
C ALA A 18 3.32 5.75 7.13
N GLY A 19 2.86 5.41 8.33
CA GLY A 19 1.44 5.55 8.67
C GLY A 19 1.23 5.58 10.18
N ASN A 20 0.05 6.00 10.59
CA ASN A 20 -0.38 5.75 11.97
C ASN A 20 -0.71 4.25 12.17
N ALA A 21 -0.96 3.84 13.41
CA ALA A 21 -1.23 2.43 13.71
C ALA A 21 -2.40 1.87 12.89
N ALA A 22 -3.47 2.64 12.69
CA ALA A 22 -4.62 2.25 11.89
C ALA A 22 -4.27 2.09 10.40
N GLY A 23 -3.53 3.04 9.80
CA GLY A 23 -3.09 2.96 8.41
C GLY A 23 -2.11 1.82 8.14
N LEU A 24 -1.19 1.56 9.07
CA LEU A 24 -0.27 0.43 8.94
C LEU A 24 -1.00 -0.92 9.06
N LEU A 25 -2.03 -1.00 9.90
CA LEU A 25 -2.88 -2.19 9.99
C LEU A 25 -3.67 -2.39 8.69
N GLU A 26 -4.30 -1.35 8.15
CA GLU A 26 -5.04 -1.43 6.89
C GLU A 26 -4.13 -1.86 5.74
N LEU A 27 -2.93 -1.28 5.63
CA LEU A 27 -1.96 -1.68 4.62
C LEU A 27 -1.57 -3.16 4.75
N ALA A 28 -1.38 -3.65 5.98
CA ALA A 28 -1.09 -5.05 6.23
C ALA A 28 -2.27 -5.96 5.81
N GLU A 29 -3.51 -5.55 6.06
CA GLU A 29 -4.70 -6.30 5.64
C GLU A 29 -4.81 -6.40 4.11
N ARG A 30 -4.50 -5.32 3.37
CA ARG A 30 -4.44 -5.34 1.90
C ARG A 30 -3.38 -6.32 1.39
N LEU A 31 -2.18 -6.30 1.98
CA LEU A 31 -1.12 -7.26 1.66
C LEU A 31 -1.51 -8.71 1.97
N VAL A 32 -2.24 -8.95 3.06
CA VAL A 32 -2.78 -10.29 3.37
C VAL A 32 -3.82 -10.71 2.32
N GLY A 33 -4.68 -9.79 1.87
CA GLY A 33 -5.63 -10.05 0.78
C GLY A 33 -4.92 -10.42 -0.53
N LEU A 34 -3.83 -9.73 -0.86
CA LEU A 34 -3.00 -10.09 -2.02
C LEU A 34 -2.36 -11.48 -1.89
N ALA A 35 -2.08 -11.94 -0.67
CA ALA A 35 -1.51 -13.26 -0.41
C ALA A 35 -2.55 -14.41 -0.41
N ASP A 36 -3.85 -14.12 -0.61
CA ASP A 36 -4.90 -15.14 -0.65
C ASP A 36 -4.63 -16.16 -1.79
N PRO A 37 -4.53 -17.47 -1.50
CA PRO A 37 -4.23 -18.48 -2.52
C PRO A 37 -5.25 -18.55 -3.67
N GLU A 38 -6.48 -18.09 -3.48
CA GLU A 38 -7.51 -18.04 -4.52
C GLU A 38 -7.38 -16.81 -5.44
N LEU A 39 -6.61 -15.79 -5.04
CA LEU A 39 -6.36 -14.61 -5.86
C LEU A 39 -5.41 -14.94 -7.02
N ARG A 40 -5.72 -14.40 -8.20
CA ARG A 40 -4.90 -14.64 -9.40
C ARG A 40 -3.67 -13.74 -9.41
N SER A 41 -2.53 -14.29 -9.81
CA SER A 41 -1.33 -13.52 -10.14
C SER A 41 -1.63 -12.42 -11.18
N GLY A 42 -0.97 -11.28 -11.05
CA GLY A 42 -1.17 -10.07 -11.85
C GLY A 42 -2.27 -9.14 -11.30
N TYR A 43 -2.95 -9.53 -10.21
CA TYR A 43 -3.84 -8.61 -9.50
C TYR A 43 -3.01 -7.55 -8.76
N HIS A 44 -3.42 -6.30 -8.92
CA HIS A 44 -2.77 -5.18 -8.26
C HIS A 44 -3.77 -4.09 -7.87
N GLU A 45 -3.40 -3.34 -6.85
CA GLU A 45 -4.14 -2.22 -6.31
C GLU A 45 -3.30 -0.94 -6.47
N HIS A 46 -3.92 0.11 -6.98
CA HIS A 46 -3.32 1.45 -7.03
C HIS A 46 -3.78 2.23 -5.82
N LEU A 47 -2.83 2.85 -5.13
CA LEU A 47 -3.06 3.76 -4.01
C LEU A 47 -2.60 5.14 -4.43
N ASP A 48 -3.56 6.07 -4.53
CA ASP A 48 -3.32 7.41 -5.05
C ASP A 48 -3.31 8.47 -3.95
N SER A 49 -2.48 9.48 -4.14
CA SER A 49 -2.40 10.65 -3.25
C SER A 49 -3.74 11.37 -3.18
N GLY A 50 -4.20 11.65 -1.96
CA GLY A 50 -5.46 12.34 -1.69
C GLY A 50 -6.71 11.48 -1.80
N ILE A 51 -6.54 10.18 -2.06
CA ILE A 51 -7.63 9.19 -2.11
C ILE A 51 -7.37 8.11 -1.05
N ASP A 52 -6.35 7.29 -1.26
CA ASP A 52 -5.95 6.22 -0.33
C ASP A 52 -4.76 6.64 0.54
N LEU A 53 -3.96 7.59 0.05
CA LEU A 53 -2.75 8.08 0.69
C LEU A 53 -2.89 9.54 1.08
N GLU A 54 -2.12 9.97 2.09
CA GLU A 54 -1.99 11.36 2.47
C GLU A 54 -1.56 12.24 1.29
N ASP A 55 -2.11 13.44 1.20
CA ASP A 55 -1.78 14.41 0.15
C ASP A 55 -0.26 14.64 0.00
N GLY A 56 0.20 14.63 -1.26
CA GLY A 56 1.62 14.77 -1.60
C GLY A 56 2.42 13.47 -1.46
N SER A 57 1.74 12.32 -1.32
CA SER A 57 2.37 11.01 -1.44
C SER A 57 2.73 10.69 -2.89
N ILE A 58 3.77 9.90 -3.06
CA ILE A 58 4.04 9.18 -4.31
C ILE A 58 3.00 8.06 -4.44
N SER A 59 2.43 7.82 -5.63
CA SER A 59 1.52 6.69 -5.84
C SER A 59 2.23 5.37 -5.50
N LEU A 60 1.48 4.45 -4.89
CA LEU A 60 1.97 3.13 -4.51
C LEU A 60 1.12 2.06 -5.20
N ILE A 61 1.79 1.06 -5.78
CA ILE A 61 1.14 -0.12 -6.34
C ILE A 61 1.49 -1.30 -5.44
N LEU A 62 0.47 -2.04 -5.03
CA LEU A 62 0.61 -3.34 -4.39
C LEU A 62 0.20 -4.41 -5.40
N GLU A 63 1.05 -5.39 -5.67
CA GLU A 63 0.80 -6.40 -6.70
C GLU A 63 1.15 -7.80 -6.18
N ARG A 64 0.31 -8.77 -6.51
CA ARG A 64 0.70 -10.17 -6.49
C ARG A 64 1.28 -10.55 -7.84
N ASP A 65 2.56 -10.88 -7.89
CA ASP A 65 3.20 -11.46 -9.07
C ASP A 65 3.96 -12.74 -8.69
N ASP A 66 3.41 -13.89 -9.06
CA ASP A 66 3.98 -15.21 -8.75
C ASP A 66 5.24 -15.52 -9.61
N LYS A 67 5.67 -14.60 -10.48
CA LYS A 67 6.85 -14.75 -11.36
C LYS A 67 8.10 -13.98 -10.89
N LEU A 68 7.98 -13.13 -9.88
CA LEU A 68 9.13 -12.42 -9.27
C LEU A 68 9.97 -13.38 -8.42
#